data_AF-A0A0S7BA28-F1
#
_entry.id   AF-A0A0S7BA28-F1
#
_cell.length_a   1.000
_cell.length_b   1.000
_cell.length_c   1.000
_cell.angle_alpha   90.00
_cell.angle_beta   90.00
_cell.angle_gamma   90.00
#
_symmetry.space_group_name_H-M   'P 1'
#
loop_
_entity.id
_entity.type
_entity.pdbx_description
1 polymer ?
#
loop_
_entity_poly.entity_id
_entity_poly.type
_entity_poly.pdbx_seq_one_letter_code
_entity_poly.pdbx_strand_id
1 'polypeptide(L)'
;MDAWHLIWHDLQNWLHRKRLFAMDLEAYRALHLVAERQQRSPGEVASQLFEQAAQEQDAQAWTLRCWEHLSPRQKQITAHICRGDSNRQMALQLNISQTTVKSHVEIILRKFGVGNRVALRVLLSPWDLSAYL
;
A
#
# COMPACT_ATOMS: atom_id res chain seq x y z
N MET A 1 -0.82 -56.45 -9.64
CA MET A 1 -2.00 -55.57 -9.49
C MET A 1 -1.97 -55.11 -8.04
N ASP A 2 -1.73 -53.87 -7.60
CA ASP A 2 -1.68 -52.55 -8.23
C ASP A 2 -0.86 -51.59 -7.35
N ALA A 3 0.41 -51.92 -7.06
CA ALA A 3 1.27 -51.04 -6.25
C ALA A 3 1.56 -49.70 -6.96
N TRP A 4 1.57 -49.70 -8.29
CA TRP A 4 1.79 -48.51 -9.11
C TRP A 4 0.65 -47.49 -9.04
N HIS A 5 -0.59 -47.92 -8.81
CA HIS A 5 -1.73 -47.00 -8.69
C HIS A 5 -1.72 -46.22 -7.37
N LEU A 6 -1.29 -46.84 -6.26
CA LEU A 6 -1.13 -46.16 -4.96
C LEU A 6 0.02 -45.15 -5.00
N ILE A 7 1.17 -45.54 -5.58
CA ILE A 7 2.31 -44.64 -5.76
C ILE A 7 1.93 -43.44 -6.65
N TRP A 8 1.19 -43.65 -7.74
CA TRP A 8 0.76 -42.56 -8.62
C TRP A 8 -0.26 -41.63 -7.95
N HIS A 9 -1.20 -42.19 -7.19
CA HIS A 9 -2.20 -41.42 -6.44
C HIS A 9 -1.56 -40.62 -5.30
N ASP A 10 -0.59 -41.19 -4.58
CA ASP A 10 0.19 -40.50 -3.55
C ASP A 10 1.12 -39.43 -4.14
N LEU A 11 1.70 -39.67 -5.32
CA LEU A 11 2.49 -38.66 -6.04
C LEU A 11 1.61 -37.49 -6.51
N GLN A 12 0.42 -37.77 -7.05
CA GLN A 12 -0.54 -36.76 -7.45
C GLN A 12 -1.05 -35.96 -6.24
N ASN A 13 -1.33 -36.62 -5.12
CA ASN A 13 -1.71 -35.96 -3.87
C ASN A 13 -0.56 -35.15 -3.26
N TRP A 14 0.69 -35.62 -3.37
CA TRP A 14 1.90 -34.88 -2.97
C TRP A 14 2.11 -33.63 -3.83
N LEU A 15 1.93 -33.74 -5.14
CA LEU A 15 2.01 -32.62 -6.09
C LEU A 15 0.83 -31.64 -5.94
N HIS A 16 -0.37 -32.10 -5.57
CA HIS A 16 -1.52 -31.22 -5.31
C HIS A 16 -1.42 -30.48 -3.97
N ARG A 17 -0.81 -31.09 -2.94
CA ARG A 17 -0.57 -30.43 -1.65
C ARG A 17 0.52 -29.36 -1.71
N LYS A 18 1.51 -29.50 -2.60
CA LYS A 18 2.40 -28.39 -2.95
C LYS A 18 1.70 -27.55 -4.00
N ARG A 19 1.11 -26.41 -3.61
CA ARG A 19 0.81 -25.32 -4.55
C ARG A 19 2.13 -24.92 -5.24
N LEU A 20 2.48 -25.62 -6.31
CA LEU A 20 3.55 -25.27 -7.21
C LEU A 20 3.07 -24.05 -7.97
N PHE A 21 3.22 -22.88 -7.37
CA PHE A 21 3.30 -21.65 -8.13
C PHE A 21 4.48 -21.84 -9.09
N ALA A 22 4.17 -22.09 -10.36
CA ALA A 22 5.17 -22.00 -11.41
C ALA A 22 5.56 -20.52 -11.51
N MET A 23 6.61 -20.15 -10.78
CA MET A 23 7.26 -18.87 -10.99
C MET A 23 7.94 -18.92 -12.36
N ASP A 24 7.84 -17.84 -13.11
CA ASP A 24 8.69 -17.72 -14.29
C ASP A 24 10.18 -17.76 -13.88
N LEU A 25 11.02 -18.15 -14.84
CA LEU A 25 12.45 -18.35 -14.59
C LEU A 25 13.15 -17.05 -14.19
N GLU A 26 12.64 -15.89 -14.63
CA GLU A 26 13.22 -14.58 -14.33
C GLU A 26 12.97 -14.19 -12.88
N ALA A 27 11.73 -14.33 -12.40
CA ALA A 27 11.33 -14.10 -11.03
C ALA A 27 12.03 -15.06 -10.06
N TYR A 28 12.19 -16.32 -10.44
CA TYR A 28 12.96 -17.28 -9.63
C TYR A 28 14.44 -16.88 -9.51
N ARG A 29 15.07 -16.49 -10.62
CA ARG A 29 16.46 -15.99 -10.63
C ARG A 29 16.62 -14.73 -9.80
N ALA A 30 15.69 -13.78 -9.94
CA ALA A 30 15.69 -12.55 -9.16
C ALA A 30 15.58 -12.84 -7.65
N LEU A 31 14.67 -13.72 -7.24
CA LEU A 31 14.54 -14.16 -5.86
C LEU A 31 15.83 -14.77 -5.33
N HIS A 32 16.47 -15.66 -6.10
CA HIS A 32 17.74 -16.28 -5.71
C HIS A 32 18.86 -15.24 -5.53
N LEU A 33 19.00 -14.31 -6.47
CA LEU A 33 20.01 -13.24 -6.38
C LEU A 33 19.80 -12.36 -5.13
N VAL A 34 18.55 -12.04 -4.80
CA VAL A 34 18.23 -11.28 -3.59
C VAL A 34 18.47 -12.12 -2.33
N ALA A 35 18.10 -13.39 -2.35
CA ALA A 35 18.28 -14.33 -1.24
C ALA A 35 19.76 -14.54 -0.90
N GLU A 36 20.61 -14.73 -1.91
CA GLU A 36 22.07 -14.81 -1.73
C GLU A 36 22.64 -13.55 -1.09
N ARG A 37 22.25 -12.36 -1.57
CA ARG A 37 22.68 -11.07 -0.99
C ARG A 37 22.26 -10.89 0.47
N GLN A 38 21.09 -11.39 0.82
CA GLN A 38 20.53 -11.30 2.18
C GLN A 38 20.94 -12.46 3.09
N GLN A 39 21.68 -13.46 2.57
CA GLN A 39 22.01 -14.70 3.29
C GLN A 39 20.77 -15.43 3.82
N ARG A 40 19.70 -15.48 3.03
CA ARG A 40 18.42 -16.09 3.37
C ARG A 40 18.02 -17.11 2.32
N SER A 41 17.05 -17.98 2.64
CA SER A 41 16.50 -18.88 1.63
C SER A 41 15.56 -18.14 0.66
N PRO A 42 15.47 -18.56 -0.61
CA PRO A 42 14.52 -17.98 -1.57
C PRO A 42 13.06 -18.04 -1.09
N GLY A 43 12.70 -19.08 -0.32
CA GLY A 43 11.35 -19.23 0.24
C GLY A 43 11.02 -18.22 1.33
N GLU A 44 11.99 -17.84 2.17
CA GLU A 44 11.83 -16.79 3.19
C GLU A 44 11.70 -15.42 2.55
N VAL A 45 12.52 -15.14 1.54
CA VAL A 45 12.44 -13.87 0.78
C VAL A 45 11.11 -13.78 0.05
N ALA A 46 10.66 -14.86 -0.62
CA ALA A 46 9.37 -14.89 -1.29
C ALA A 46 8.21 -14.65 -0.30
N SER A 47 8.20 -15.36 0.83
CA SER A 47 7.16 -15.20 1.86
C SER A 47 7.10 -13.77 2.38
N GLN A 48 8.23 -13.14 2.68
CA GLN A 48 8.27 -11.76 3.11
C GLN A 48 7.77 -10.80 2.02
N LEU A 49 8.20 -10.98 0.77
CA LEU A 49 7.76 -10.11 -0.33
C LEU A 49 6.25 -10.22 -0.54
N PHE A 50 5.68 -11.42 -0.44
CA PHE A 50 4.22 -11.60 -0.51
C PHE A 50 3.51 -10.93 0.66
N GLU A 51 4.03 -11.07 1.89
CA GLU A 51 3.46 -10.41 3.06
C GLU A 51 3.51 -8.88 2.93
N GLN A 52 4.64 -8.33 2.49
CA GLN A 52 4.80 -6.90 2.25
C GLN A 52 3.85 -6.41 1.15
N ALA A 53 3.72 -7.15 0.04
CA ALA A 53 2.81 -6.80 -1.04
C ALA A 53 1.34 -6.83 -0.59
N ALA A 54 0.95 -7.82 0.22
CA ALA A 54 -0.39 -7.90 0.80
C ALA A 54 -0.66 -6.72 1.75
N GLN A 55 0.29 -6.40 2.63
CA GLN A 55 0.20 -5.25 3.54
C GLN A 55 0.10 -3.92 2.76
N GLU A 56 0.86 -3.78 1.68
CA GLU A 56 0.82 -2.59 0.83
C GLU A 56 -0.53 -2.45 0.12
N GLN A 57 -1.10 -3.55 -0.40
CA GLN A 57 -2.45 -3.54 -0.98
C GLN A 57 -3.51 -3.12 0.04
N ASP A 58 -3.45 -3.66 1.26
CA ASP A 58 -4.37 -3.29 2.34
C ASP A 58 -4.23 -1.81 2.73
N ALA A 59 -2.99 -1.30 2.80
CA ALA A 59 -2.71 0.11 3.09
C ALA A 59 -3.23 1.04 1.98
N GLN A 60 -3.07 0.66 0.72
CA GLN A 60 -3.62 1.41 -0.41
C GLN A 60 -5.16 1.41 -0.39
N ALA A 61 -5.78 0.26 -0.14
CA ALA A 61 -7.23 0.13 -0.02
C ALA A 61 -7.80 0.93 1.17
N TRP A 62 -7.09 0.98 2.30
CA TRP A 62 -7.42 1.88 3.41
C TRP A 62 -7.35 3.34 3.00
N THR A 63 -6.25 3.77 2.38
CA THR A 63 -6.03 5.15 1.95
C THR A 63 -7.11 5.62 0.98
N LEU A 64 -7.50 4.76 0.03
CA LEU A 64 -8.59 5.04 -0.90
C LEU A 64 -9.93 5.22 -0.17
N ARG A 65 -10.27 4.34 0.77
CA ARG A 65 -11.49 4.50 1.58
C ARG A 65 -11.48 5.82 2.36
N CYS A 66 -10.38 6.19 3.00
CA CYS A 66 -10.25 7.49 3.68
C CYS A 66 -10.48 8.65 2.71
N TRP A 67 -9.90 8.58 1.52
CA TRP A 67 -10.04 9.59 0.47
C TRP A 67 -11.49 9.75 0.00
N GLU A 68 -12.20 8.65 -0.24
CA GLU A 68 -13.61 8.66 -0.65
C GLU A 68 -14.52 9.32 0.38
N HIS A 69 -14.21 9.17 1.67
CA HIS A 69 -14.96 9.79 2.77
C HIS A 69 -14.64 11.28 2.98
N LEU A 70 -13.67 11.85 2.25
CA LEU A 70 -13.43 13.30 2.29
C LEU A 70 -14.51 14.05 1.53
N SER A 71 -14.99 15.16 2.11
CA SER A 71 -15.80 16.12 1.37
C SER A 71 -14.99 16.77 0.24
N PRO A 72 -15.63 17.37 -0.79
CA PRO A 72 -14.91 18.07 -1.85
C PRO A 72 -13.91 19.11 -1.33
N ARG A 73 -14.33 19.88 -0.31
CA ARG A 73 -13.46 20.88 0.33
C ARG A 73 -12.29 20.24 1.10
N GLN A 74 -12.51 19.09 1.74
CA GLN A 74 -11.44 18.36 2.41
C GLN A 74 -10.42 17.79 1.41
N LYS A 75 -10.86 17.32 0.23
CA LYS A 75 -9.96 16.88 -0.83
C LYS A 75 -9.04 18.01 -1.31
N GLN A 76 -9.60 19.20 -1.54
CA GLN A 76 -8.82 20.40 -1.87
C GLN A 76 -7.78 20.71 -0.78
N ILE A 77 -8.20 20.79 0.48
CA ILE A 77 -7.30 21.07 1.61
C ILE A 77 -6.21 20.00 1.72
N THR A 78 -6.53 18.72 1.54
CA THR A 78 -5.53 17.64 1.51
C THR A 78 -4.51 17.84 0.39
N ALA A 79 -4.94 18.20 -0.82
CA ALA A 79 -4.04 18.49 -1.93
C ALA A 79 -3.09 19.65 -1.63
N HIS A 80 -3.59 20.74 -1.05
CA HIS A 80 -2.77 21.85 -0.57
C HIS A 80 -1.78 21.42 0.54
N ILE A 81 -2.20 20.54 1.45
CA ILE A 81 -1.29 19.96 2.44
C ILE A 81 -0.16 19.20 1.77
N CYS A 82 -0.47 18.35 0.78
CA CYS A 82 0.49 17.60 -0.02
C CYS A 82 1.48 18.49 -0.77
N ARG A 83 0.99 19.59 -1.37
CA ARG A 83 1.80 20.62 -2.00
C ARG A 83 2.71 21.40 -1.02
N GLY A 84 2.39 21.37 0.27
CA GLY A 84 3.21 22.00 1.32
C GLY A 84 2.73 23.39 1.77
N ASP A 85 1.51 23.79 1.44
CA ASP A 85 1.00 25.11 1.78
C ASP A 85 0.79 25.30 3.29
N SER A 86 1.07 26.47 3.82
CA SER A 86 0.68 26.87 5.18
C SER A 86 -0.83 27.05 5.30
N ASN A 87 -1.36 27.02 6.53
CA ASN A 87 -2.79 27.32 6.78
C ASN A 87 -3.18 28.71 6.27
N ARG A 88 -2.24 29.67 6.30
CA ARG A 88 -2.43 31.01 5.74
C ARG A 88 -2.56 30.99 4.22
N GLN A 89 -1.69 30.27 3.52
CA GLN A 89 -1.78 30.13 2.06
C GLN A 89 -3.09 29.44 1.64
N MET A 90 -3.43 28.34 2.32
CA MET A 90 -4.70 27.62 2.07
C MET A 90 -5.92 28.52 2.30
N ALA A 91 -5.94 29.28 3.40
CA ALA A 91 -7.02 30.21 3.71
C ALA A 91 -7.24 31.24 2.60
N LEU A 92 -6.14 31.82 2.08
CA LEU A 92 -6.17 32.77 0.97
C LEU A 92 -6.67 32.13 -0.32
N GLN A 93 -6.12 30.97 -0.69
CA GLN A 93 -6.45 30.29 -1.95
C GLN A 93 -7.90 29.78 -1.97
N LEU A 94 -8.40 29.31 -0.82
CA LEU A 94 -9.72 28.71 -0.69
C LEU A 94 -10.81 29.70 -0.24
N ASN A 95 -10.44 30.97 0.00
CA ASN A 95 -11.29 32.04 0.51
C ASN A 95 -12.06 31.64 1.80
N ILE A 96 -11.33 31.15 2.80
CA ILE A 96 -11.86 30.75 4.12
C ILE A 96 -10.91 31.21 5.24
N SER A 97 -11.36 31.18 6.50
CA SER A 97 -10.50 31.59 7.61
C SER A 97 -9.39 30.56 7.90
N GLN A 98 -8.24 31.02 8.43
CA GLN A 98 -7.18 30.12 8.90
C GLN A 98 -7.66 29.15 9.98
N THR A 99 -8.59 29.58 10.85
CA THR A 99 -9.21 28.74 11.86
C THR A 99 -10.03 27.61 11.22
N THR A 100 -10.80 27.92 10.17
CA THR A 100 -11.54 26.93 9.39
C THR A 100 -10.61 25.91 8.73
N VAL A 101 -9.50 26.37 8.13
CA VAL A 101 -8.47 25.47 7.59
C VAL A 101 -7.93 24.56 8.68
N LYS A 102 -7.58 25.10 9.86
CA LYS A 102 -7.06 24.32 10.98
C LYS A 102 -8.04 23.21 11.39
N SER A 103 -9.33 23.53 11.55
CA SER A 103 -10.35 22.52 11.87
C SER A 103 -10.47 21.45 10.79
N HIS A 104 -10.41 21.82 9.51
CA HIS A 104 -10.40 20.82 8.43
C HIS A 104 -9.15 19.94 8.47
N VAL A 105 -7.96 20.51 8.68
CA VAL A 105 -6.70 19.75 8.82
C VAL A 105 -6.83 18.71 9.93
N GLU A 106 -7.32 19.10 11.12
CA GLU A 106 -7.51 18.18 12.25
C GLU A 106 -8.46 17.03 11.91
N ILE A 107 -9.58 17.32 11.21
CA ILE A 107 -10.52 16.29 10.76
C ILE A 107 -9.87 15.36 9.73
N ILE A 108 -9.12 15.90 8.77
CA ILE A 108 -8.44 15.12 7.73
C ILE A 108 -7.42 14.19 8.38
N LEU A 109 -6.54 14.70 9.25
CA LEU A 109 -5.54 13.89 9.95
C LEU A 109 -6.20 12.74 10.73
N ARG A 110 -7.31 13.02 11.42
CA ARG A 110 -8.09 11.99 12.11
C ARG A 110 -8.68 10.94 11.15
N LYS A 111 -9.22 11.35 10.00
CA LYS A 111 -9.78 10.42 8.99
C LYS A 111 -8.72 9.49 8.40
N PHE A 112 -7.49 9.95 8.23
CA PHE A 112 -6.36 9.13 7.76
C PHE A 112 -5.63 8.38 8.89
N GLY A 113 -5.96 8.66 10.16
CA GLY A 113 -5.29 8.05 11.31
C GLY A 113 -3.82 8.49 11.49
N VAL A 114 -3.44 9.66 10.99
CA VAL A 114 -2.06 10.16 11.03
C VAL A 114 -1.91 11.30 12.05
N GLY A 115 -0.78 11.34 12.75
CA GLY A 115 -0.57 12.29 13.85
C GLY A 115 -0.22 13.71 13.41
N ASN A 116 0.27 13.91 12.18
CA ASN A 116 0.65 15.23 11.70
C ASN A 116 0.58 15.31 10.18
N ARG A 117 0.62 16.56 9.68
CA ARG A 117 0.54 16.83 8.26
C ARG A 117 1.72 16.28 7.44
N VAL A 118 2.91 16.10 8.03
CA VAL A 118 4.05 15.51 7.31
C VAL A 118 3.78 14.03 7.04
N ALA A 119 3.27 13.29 8.03
CA ALA A 119 2.86 11.90 7.87
C ALA A 119 1.76 11.75 6.78
N LEU A 120 0.80 12.68 6.73
CA LEU A 120 -0.19 12.71 5.65
C LEU A 120 0.45 12.87 4.26
N ARG A 121 1.44 13.76 4.13
CA ARG A 121 2.17 13.98 2.87
C ARG A 121 2.93 12.74 2.43
N VAL A 122 3.56 12.04 3.36
CA VAL A 122 4.29 10.79 3.08
C VAL A 122 3.30 9.70 2.63
N LEU A 123 2.20 9.52 3.36
CA LEU A 123 1.16 8.55 3.04
C LEU A 123 0.58 8.75 1.63
N LEU A 124 0.35 10.00 1.25
CA LEU A 124 -0.21 10.37 -0.06
C LEU A 124 0.84 10.71 -1.11
N SER A 125 2.12 10.49 -0.85
CA SER A 125 3.19 10.81 -1.80
C SER A 125 3.09 10.09 -3.16
N PRO A 126 2.53 8.86 -3.26
CA PRO A 126 2.32 8.22 -4.57
C PRO A 126 1.14 8.80 -5.37
N TRP A 127 0.31 9.66 -4.76
CA TRP A 127 -0.95 10.11 -5.36
C TRP A 127 -0.75 11.42 -6.14
N ASP A 128 -1.28 11.48 -7.37
CA ASP A 128 -1.43 12.74 -8.08
C ASP A 128 -2.70 13.46 -7.62
N LEU A 129 -2.52 14.58 -6.91
CA LEU A 129 -3.61 15.40 -6.37
C LEU A 129 -3.76 16.74 -7.09
N SER A 130 -3.11 16.92 -8.25
CA SER A 130 -3.13 18.18 -9.01
C SER A 130 -4.54 18.63 -9.41
N ALA A 131 -5.45 17.69 -9.65
CA ALA A 131 -6.85 17.96 -9.99
C ALA A 131 -7.66 18.65 -8.87
N TYR A 132 -7.10 18.81 -7.66
CA TYR A 132 -7.77 19.39 -6.50
C TYR A 132 -7.14 20.71 -6.02
N LEU A 133 -6.18 21.26 -6.77
CA LEU A 133 -5.55 22.55 -6.54
C LEU A 133 -6.24 23.66 -7.34
#